data_AF-A0A6L3C6S2-F1
#
_entry.id   AF-A0A6L3C6S2-F1
#
_cell.length_a   1.000
_cell.length_b   1.000
_cell.length_c   1.000
_cell.angle_alpha   90.00
_cell.angle_beta   90.00
_cell.angle_gamma   90.00
#
_symmetry.space_group_name_H-M   'P 1'
#
loop_
_entity.id
_entity.type
_entity.pdbx_description
1 polymer ?
#
loop_
_entity_poly.entity_id
_entity_poly.type
_entity_poly.pdbx_seq_one_letter_code
_entity_poly.pdbx_strand_id
1 'polypeptide(L)'
;MVNFLPAVDNQVLVELFSVGAELPTGETLQATASFVERLKVFSSKVESVLNSGKMSPAQGAAELEVFINQIGLDQTNDLKLFFDLLRDKDPEACKLITSNLPDKVIRNLMTPVPNQLRAILGPEELLPKLGITSDDLETMKPGIALLINEPSGNFRIDEPFLKYLYWVMADKSKKEPGKTARIMLDTPFPLEGFISAEPEGTARIFAENIDISLALIQTSDPLLAPAPRIIYKLIKENPGQAAYILTQLYEQDEIDTISESLAHLAYDKDRLKRSPQLPISMESNVDFLTRLLDLKGEDWLETRLSESVNLFRMRSINGEVSPDFLLHYRESLEFIASIGSSNESRRLAQIIRHSFEIE
;
A
#
# COMPACT_ATOMS: atom_id res chain seq x y z
N MET A 1 4.92 -32.66 17.06
CA MET A 1 4.48 -33.45 15.89
C MET A 1 5.18 -32.86 14.68
N VAL A 2 6.23 -33.51 14.19
CA VAL A 2 7.06 -32.99 13.09
C VAL A 2 6.38 -33.39 11.78
N ASN A 3 5.66 -32.45 11.15
CA ASN A 3 5.14 -32.61 9.80
C ASN A 3 6.32 -32.64 8.83
N PHE A 4 6.66 -33.83 8.31
CA PHE A 4 7.77 -34.02 7.36
C PHE A 4 7.40 -33.71 5.88
N LEU A 5 6.18 -33.25 5.61
CA LEU A 5 5.68 -32.96 4.26
C LEU A 5 5.84 -31.52 3.70
N PRO A 6 6.28 -30.45 4.40
CA PRO A 6 6.34 -29.11 3.80
C PRO A 6 7.38 -28.91 2.69
N ALA A 7 8.20 -29.93 2.37
CA ALA A 7 9.32 -29.81 1.44
C ALA A 7 9.15 -30.61 0.14
N VAL A 8 8.00 -31.24 -0.09
CA VAL A 8 7.73 -32.06 -1.28
C VAL A 8 6.68 -31.38 -2.15
N ASP A 9 6.99 -31.23 -3.43
CA ASP A 9 6.07 -30.68 -4.44
C ASP A 9 4.74 -31.45 -4.46
N ASN A 10 3.62 -30.72 -4.54
CA ASN A 10 2.28 -31.30 -4.59
C ASN A 10 2.12 -32.29 -5.76
N GLN A 11 2.79 -32.04 -6.88
CA GLN A 11 2.78 -32.91 -8.05
C GLN A 11 3.49 -34.24 -7.77
N VAL A 12 4.61 -34.20 -7.04
CA VAL A 12 5.34 -35.40 -6.61
C VAL A 12 4.49 -36.23 -5.63
N LEU A 13 3.74 -35.58 -4.74
CA LEU A 13 2.81 -36.26 -3.84
C LEU A 13 1.65 -36.91 -4.60
N VAL A 14 1.08 -36.22 -5.59
CA VAL A 14 0.02 -36.79 -6.44
C VAL A 14 0.54 -38.00 -7.21
N GLU A 15 1.73 -37.93 -7.83
CA GLU A 15 2.35 -39.03 -8.56
C GLU A 15 2.67 -40.23 -7.65
N LEU A 16 3.26 -40.00 -6.48
CA LEU A 16 3.62 -41.07 -5.53
C LEU A 16 2.40 -41.88 -5.07
N PHE A 17 1.26 -41.24 -4.86
CA PHE A 17 0.07 -41.90 -4.29
C PHE A 17 -1.02 -42.25 -5.30
N SER A 18 -0.93 -41.77 -6.55
CA SER A 18 -1.81 -42.20 -7.65
C SER A 18 -1.41 -43.56 -8.25
N VAL A 19 -0.15 -43.97 -8.08
CA VAL A 19 0.41 -45.26 -8.60
C VAL A 19 0.11 -46.46 -7.68
N GLY A 20 -0.84 -46.35 -6.76
CA GLY A 20 -1.34 -47.49 -5.97
C GLY A 20 -0.48 -47.85 -4.74
N ALA A 21 0.38 -46.94 -4.26
CA ALA A 21 1.02 -47.10 -2.97
C ALA A 21 -0.04 -47.15 -1.84
N GLU A 22 0.00 -48.19 -1.01
CA GLU A 22 -0.91 -48.33 0.13
C GLU A 22 -0.68 -47.18 1.12
N LEU A 23 -1.78 -46.53 1.50
CA LEU A 23 -1.76 -45.47 2.51
C LEU A 23 -1.41 -46.08 3.87
N PRO A 24 -0.43 -45.54 4.61
CA PRO A 24 -0.06 -46.09 5.90
C PRO A 24 -1.18 -45.90 6.93
N THR A 25 -1.50 -46.97 7.67
CA THR A 25 -2.73 -47.11 8.48
C THR A 25 -2.59 -46.74 9.96
N GLY A 26 -1.45 -46.19 10.39
CA GLY A 26 -1.22 -45.79 11.79
C GLY A 26 -1.95 -44.51 12.20
N GLU A 27 -2.33 -44.38 13.47
CA GLU A 27 -3.00 -43.18 14.03
C GLU A 27 -2.23 -41.88 13.76
N THR A 28 -0.91 -41.94 13.72
CA THR A 28 -0.02 -40.81 13.40
C THR A 28 -0.02 -40.40 11.91
N LEU A 29 -0.65 -41.17 11.03
CA LEU A 29 -0.63 -41.02 9.57
C LEU A 29 -2.03 -40.87 8.94
N GLN A 30 -3.11 -40.91 9.74
CA GLN A 30 -4.48 -40.64 9.27
C GLN A 30 -4.62 -39.25 8.62
N ALA A 31 -3.92 -38.25 9.15
CA ALA A 31 -3.89 -36.91 8.55
C ALA A 31 -3.25 -36.93 7.15
N THR A 32 -2.22 -37.74 6.93
CA THR A 32 -1.57 -37.93 5.63
C THR A 32 -2.46 -38.70 4.67
N ALA A 33 -3.12 -39.77 5.12
CA ALA A 33 -4.07 -40.53 4.32
C ALA A 33 -5.25 -39.67 3.86
N SER A 34 -5.85 -38.90 4.79
CA SER A 34 -6.92 -37.95 4.48
C SER A 34 -6.47 -36.86 3.50
N PHE A 35 -5.26 -36.33 3.66
CA PHE A 35 -4.70 -35.34 2.72
C PHE A 35 -4.49 -35.93 1.32
N VAL A 36 -4.00 -37.16 1.20
CA VAL A 36 -3.79 -37.84 -0.08
C VAL A 36 -5.11 -38.17 -0.77
N GLU A 37 -6.13 -38.61 -0.04
CA GLU A 37 -7.48 -38.80 -0.60
C GLU A 37 -8.05 -37.47 -1.13
N ARG A 38 -7.86 -36.40 -0.37
CA ARG A 38 -8.24 -35.03 -0.76
C ARG A 38 -7.53 -34.57 -2.03
N LEU A 39 -6.23 -34.85 -2.16
CA LEU A 39 -5.45 -34.61 -3.38
C LEU A 39 -6.02 -35.38 -4.57
N LYS A 40 -6.33 -36.68 -4.43
CA LYS A 40 -6.90 -37.49 -5.52
C LYS A 40 -8.23 -36.92 -6.03
N VAL A 41 -9.11 -36.52 -5.12
CA VAL A 41 -10.39 -35.89 -5.48
C VAL A 41 -10.13 -34.61 -6.26
N PHE A 42 -9.26 -33.71 -5.78
CA PHE A 42 -8.99 -32.47 -6.48
C PHE A 42 -8.25 -32.64 -7.80
N SER A 43 -7.31 -33.58 -7.91
CA SER A 43 -6.64 -33.86 -9.19
C SER A 43 -7.64 -34.22 -10.29
N SER A 44 -8.66 -35.03 -9.97
CA SER A 44 -9.71 -35.38 -10.94
C SER A 44 -10.57 -34.17 -11.34
N LYS A 45 -10.87 -33.27 -10.38
CA LYS A 45 -11.63 -32.04 -10.64
C LYS A 45 -10.83 -31.02 -11.44
N VAL A 46 -9.55 -30.87 -11.14
CA VAL A 46 -8.61 -30.05 -11.92
C VAL A 46 -8.53 -30.56 -13.36
N GLU A 47 -8.47 -31.87 -13.58
CA GLU A 47 -8.52 -32.44 -14.93
C GLU A 47 -9.83 -32.15 -15.66
N SER A 48 -10.98 -32.22 -14.97
CA SER A 48 -12.27 -31.84 -15.54
C SER A 48 -12.25 -30.40 -16.04
N VAL A 49 -11.83 -29.47 -15.18
CA VAL A 49 -11.75 -28.03 -15.51
C VAL A 49 -10.80 -27.78 -16.69
N LEU A 50 -9.60 -28.37 -16.69
CA LEU A 50 -8.63 -28.21 -17.77
C LEU A 50 -9.11 -28.84 -19.08
N ASN A 51 -9.74 -30.01 -19.05
CA ASN A 51 -10.26 -30.65 -20.25
C ASN A 51 -11.43 -29.86 -20.86
N SER A 52 -12.31 -29.28 -20.04
CA SER A 52 -13.31 -28.32 -20.49
C SER A 52 -12.66 -27.04 -21.04
N GLY A 53 -11.59 -26.56 -20.40
CA GLY A 53 -10.79 -25.42 -20.85
C GLY A 53 -10.14 -25.60 -22.22
N LYS A 54 -9.72 -26.83 -22.57
CA LYS A 54 -9.19 -27.18 -23.90
C LYS A 54 -10.24 -27.01 -25.01
N MET A 55 -11.53 -27.18 -24.69
CA MET A 55 -12.61 -26.92 -25.63
C MET A 55 -12.84 -25.41 -25.79
N SER A 56 -12.94 -24.69 -24.66
CA SER A 56 -12.80 -23.24 -24.61
C SER A 56 -12.55 -22.74 -23.18
N PRO A 57 -11.86 -21.60 -22.98
CA PRO A 57 -11.67 -21.01 -21.66
C PRO A 57 -12.99 -20.76 -20.90
N ALA A 58 -14.05 -20.37 -21.61
CA ALA A 58 -15.38 -20.14 -21.03
C ALA A 58 -16.03 -21.42 -20.49
N GLN A 59 -15.84 -22.56 -21.18
CA GLN A 59 -16.32 -23.86 -20.67
C GLN A 59 -15.54 -24.31 -19.45
N GLY A 60 -14.21 -24.11 -19.43
CA GLY A 60 -13.40 -24.32 -18.23
C GLY A 60 -13.85 -23.45 -17.06
N ALA A 61 -14.18 -22.18 -17.33
CA ALA A 61 -14.66 -21.25 -16.31
C ALA A 61 -16.02 -21.67 -15.74
N ALA A 62 -16.94 -22.13 -16.57
CA ALA A 62 -18.24 -22.64 -16.13
C ALA A 62 -18.09 -23.89 -15.24
N GLU A 63 -17.21 -24.82 -15.62
CA GLU A 63 -16.91 -26.01 -14.81
C GLU A 63 -16.25 -25.62 -13.47
N LEU A 64 -15.34 -24.66 -13.49
CA LEU A 64 -14.71 -24.10 -12.29
C LEU A 64 -15.73 -23.44 -11.36
N GLU A 65 -16.66 -22.66 -11.90
CA GLU A 65 -17.74 -22.03 -11.12
C GLU A 65 -18.65 -23.07 -10.48
N VAL A 66 -18.99 -24.15 -11.19
CA VAL A 66 -19.76 -25.28 -10.62
C VAL A 66 -19.00 -25.90 -9.45
N PHE A 67 -17.69 -26.13 -9.60
CA PHE A 67 -16.87 -26.66 -8.50
C PHE A 67 -16.85 -25.73 -7.28
N ILE A 68 -16.63 -24.43 -7.48
CA ILE A 68 -16.62 -23.43 -6.39
C ILE A 68 -17.96 -23.42 -5.65
N ASN A 69 -19.07 -23.48 -6.39
CA ASN A 69 -20.41 -23.51 -5.80
C ASN A 69 -20.71 -24.81 -5.05
N GLN A 70 -20.15 -25.95 -5.49
CA GLN A 70 -20.31 -27.23 -4.81
C GLN A 70 -19.53 -27.30 -3.50
N ILE A 71 -18.32 -26.74 -3.47
CA ILE A 71 -17.45 -26.83 -2.29
C ILE A 71 -17.77 -25.77 -1.24
N GLY A 72 -18.23 -24.59 -1.66
CA GLY A 72 -18.52 -23.47 -0.78
C GLY A 72 -17.29 -22.59 -0.49
N LEU A 73 -17.53 -21.30 -0.27
CA LEU A 73 -16.48 -20.30 -0.03
C LEU A 73 -15.85 -20.41 1.38
N ASP A 74 -16.52 -21.09 2.30
CA ASP A 74 -16.05 -21.36 3.66
C ASP A 74 -14.90 -22.39 3.68
N GLN A 75 -14.81 -23.25 2.66
CA GLN A 75 -13.75 -24.26 2.53
C GLN A 75 -12.45 -23.65 1.96
N THR A 76 -11.92 -22.65 2.65
CA THR A 76 -10.78 -21.84 2.19
C THR A 76 -9.54 -22.68 1.84
N ASN A 77 -9.18 -23.65 2.67
CA ASN A 77 -7.98 -24.49 2.42
C ASN A 77 -8.14 -25.37 1.18
N ASP A 78 -9.37 -25.79 0.87
CA ASP A 78 -9.66 -26.56 -0.35
C ASP A 78 -9.55 -25.72 -1.60
N LEU A 79 -10.13 -24.53 -1.55
CA LEU A 79 -10.05 -23.59 -2.67
C LEU A 79 -8.59 -23.24 -2.95
N LYS A 80 -7.79 -22.95 -1.92
CA LYS A 80 -6.34 -22.71 -2.06
C LYS A 80 -5.64 -23.88 -2.75
N LEU A 81 -5.81 -25.09 -2.21
CA LEU A 81 -5.20 -26.30 -2.76
C LEU A 81 -5.63 -26.53 -4.21
N PHE A 82 -6.92 -26.37 -4.52
CA PHE A 82 -7.43 -26.55 -5.88
C PHE A 82 -6.80 -25.56 -6.87
N PHE A 83 -6.76 -24.28 -6.54
CA PHE A 83 -6.18 -23.26 -7.41
C PHE A 83 -4.67 -23.44 -7.59
N ASP A 84 -3.96 -23.85 -6.52
CA ASP A 84 -2.53 -24.18 -6.62
C ASP A 84 -2.32 -25.38 -7.56
N LEU A 85 -3.07 -26.48 -7.40
CA LEU A 85 -3.01 -27.64 -8.30
C LEU A 85 -3.38 -27.30 -9.75
N LEU A 86 -4.39 -26.44 -9.96
CA LEU A 86 -4.82 -26.01 -11.29
C LEU A 86 -3.69 -25.22 -11.99
N ARG A 87 -3.07 -24.28 -11.26
CA ARG A 87 -1.93 -23.48 -11.76
C ARG A 87 -0.72 -24.36 -12.04
N ASP A 88 -0.36 -25.23 -11.10
CA ASP A 88 0.85 -26.05 -11.20
C ASP A 88 0.77 -27.02 -12.40
N LYS A 89 -0.44 -27.49 -12.74
CA LYS A 89 -0.67 -28.40 -13.86
C LYS A 89 -0.62 -27.74 -15.24
N ASP A 90 -1.22 -26.56 -15.38
CA ASP A 90 -1.19 -25.79 -16.63
C ASP A 90 -1.39 -24.28 -16.32
N PRO A 91 -0.30 -23.51 -16.15
CA PRO A 91 -0.38 -22.11 -15.75
C PRO A 91 -1.15 -21.23 -16.76
N GLU A 92 -0.95 -21.47 -18.06
CA GLU A 92 -1.58 -20.69 -19.12
C GLU A 92 -3.08 -20.97 -19.22
N ALA A 93 -3.47 -22.25 -19.19
CA ALA A 93 -4.88 -22.61 -19.16
C ALA A 93 -5.56 -22.13 -17.87
N CYS A 94 -4.90 -22.26 -16.71
CA CYS A 94 -5.39 -21.77 -15.43
C CYS A 94 -5.70 -20.26 -15.49
N LYS A 95 -4.78 -19.47 -16.06
CA LYS A 95 -4.97 -18.03 -16.26
C LYS A 95 -6.16 -17.71 -17.16
N LEU A 96 -6.24 -18.34 -18.33
CA LEU A 96 -7.33 -18.13 -19.29
C LEU A 96 -8.70 -18.53 -18.72
N ILE A 97 -8.76 -19.64 -17.99
CA ILE A 97 -9.99 -20.12 -17.35
C ILE A 97 -10.42 -19.15 -16.24
N THR A 98 -9.49 -18.78 -15.36
CA THR A 98 -9.78 -17.89 -14.22
C THR A 98 -10.20 -16.50 -14.69
N SER A 99 -9.59 -15.97 -15.77
CA SER A 99 -9.99 -14.68 -16.34
C SER A 99 -11.37 -14.69 -17.01
N ASN A 100 -11.89 -15.87 -17.36
CA ASN A 100 -13.25 -16.02 -17.90
C ASN A 100 -14.32 -16.25 -16.83
N LEU A 101 -13.95 -16.37 -15.54
CA LEU A 101 -14.95 -16.42 -14.47
C LEU A 101 -15.75 -15.12 -14.38
N PRO A 102 -17.05 -15.18 -14.02
CA PRO A 102 -17.84 -13.99 -13.77
C PRO A 102 -17.23 -13.09 -12.70
N ASP A 103 -17.30 -11.77 -12.88
CA ASP A 103 -16.73 -10.78 -11.96
C ASP A 103 -17.22 -10.97 -10.52
N LYS A 104 -18.49 -11.34 -10.35
CA LYS A 104 -19.07 -11.64 -9.03
C LYS A 104 -18.38 -12.82 -8.36
N VAL A 105 -18.05 -13.87 -9.11
CA VAL A 105 -17.34 -15.05 -8.60
C VAL A 105 -15.92 -14.66 -8.17
N ILE A 106 -15.23 -13.86 -8.98
CA ILE A 106 -13.87 -13.38 -8.66
C ILE A 106 -13.88 -12.50 -7.41
N ARG A 107 -14.83 -11.57 -7.27
CA ARG A 107 -14.98 -10.75 -6.05
C ARG A 107 -15.23 -11.62 -4.81
N ASN A 108 -16.06 -12.64 -4.92
CA ASN A 108 -16.33 -13.57 -3.82
C ASN A 108 -15.10 -14.43 -3.44
N LEU A 109 -14.22 -14.71 -4.40
CA LEU A 109 -13.00 -15.48 -4.18
C LEU A 109 -11.86 -14.64 -3.56
N MET A 110 -11.94 -13.30 -3.57
CA MET A 110 -10.91 -12.44 -2.98
C MET A 110 -10.68 -12.67 -1.49
N THR A 111 -11.70 -13.06 -0.73
CA THR A 111 -11.56 -13.38 0.70
C THR A 111 -10.92 -14.75 0.94
N PRO A 112 -11.40 -15.88 0.36
CA PRO A 112 -10.78 -17.18 0.62
C PRO A 112 -9.43 -17.38 -0.07
N VAL A 113 -9.21 -16.85 -1.28
CA VAL A 113 -8.02 -17.15 -2.09
C VAL A 113 -7.32 -15.90 -2.69
N PRO A 114 -7.06 -14.83 -1.90
CA PRO A 114 -6.49 -13.57 -2.42
C PRO A 114 -5.10 -13.76 -3.04
N ASN A 115 -4.29 -14.65 -2.48
CA ASN A 115 -2.94 -14.95 -2.97
C ASN A 115 -2.98 -15.70 -4.31
N GLN A 116 -3.80 -16.75 -4.41
CA GLN A 116 -3.91 -17.54 -5.64
C GLN A 116 -4.44 -16.69 -6.79
N LEU A 117 -5.46 -15.85 -6.57
CA LEU A 117 -5.97 -14.97 -7.62
C LEU A 117 -4.91 -13.99 -8.13
N ARG A 118 -4.12 -13.38 -7.24
CA ARG A 118 -3.04 -12.46 -7.63
C ARG A 118 -1.83 -13.17 -8.25
N ALA A 119 -1.64 -14.45 -7.98
CA ALA A 119 -0.63 -15.27 -8.64
C ALA A 119 -1.03 -15.71 -10.05
N ILE A 120 -2.34 -15.79 -10.32
CA ILE A 120 -2.90 -16.25 -11.61
C ILE A 120 -3.21 -15.07 -12.54
N LEU A 121 -3.86 -14.03 -12.01
CA LEU A 121 -4.32 -12.86 -12.76
C LEU A 121 -3.40 -11.67 -12.52
N GLY A 122 -2.95 -11.01 -13.58
CA GLY A 122 -2.23 -9.76 -13.50
C GLY A 122 -3.13 -8.57 -13.11
N PRO A 123 -2.55 -7.39 -12.80
CA PRO A 123 -3.32 -6.22 -12.40
C PRO A 123 -4.37 -5.78 -13.42
N GLU A 124 -4.04 -5.78 -14.71
CA GLU A 124 -4.94 -5.41 -15.81
C GLU A 124 -6.12 -6.38 -15.97
N GLU A 125 -6.01 -7.59 -15.43
CA GLU A 125 -7.05 -8.62 -15.51
C GLU A 125 -7.91 -8.63 -14.24
N LEU A 126 -7.29 -8.45 -13.06
CA LEU A 126 -7.99 -8.50 -11.79
C LEU A 126 -8.74 -7.21 -11.46
N LEU A 127 -8.11 -6.03 -11.61
CA LEU A 127 -8.72 -4.77 -11.17
C LEU A 127 -10.05 -4.46 -11.88
N PRO A 128 -10.21 -4.69 -13.20
CA PRO A 128 -11.50 -4.54 -13.86
C PRO A 128 -12.58 -5.45 -13.29
N LYS A 129 -12.24 -6.71 -12.96
CA LYS A 129 -13.18 -7.67 -12.38
C LYS A 129 -13.62 -7.30 -10.97
N LEU A 130 -12.77 -6.59 -10.23
CA LEU A 130 -13.12 -5.98 -8.94
C LEU A 130 -14.00 -4.73 -9.10
N GLY A 131 -14.14 -4.20 -10.32
CA GLY A 131 -14.87 -2.97 -10.61
C GLY A 131 -14.05 -1.70 -10.41
N ILE A 132 -12.74 -1.80 -10.17
CA ILE A 132 -11.86 -0.65 -9.88
C ILE A 132 -11.68 0.25 -11.10
N THR A 133 -11.73 -0.31 -12.32
CA THR A 133 -11.63 0.46 -13.55
C THR A 133 -12.99 0.96 -14.06
N SER A 134 -14.08 0.74 -13.31
CA SER A 134 -15.42 1.21 -13.68
C SER A 134 -15.51 2.73 -13.69
N ASP A 135 -16.40 3.30 -14.50
CA ASP A 135 -16.76 4.73 -14.43
C ASP A 135 -17.81 5.02 -13.35
N ASP A 136 -18.46 3.97 -12.82
CA ASP A 136 -19.36 4.09 -11.68
C ASP A 136 -18.58 4.04 -10.34
N LEU A 137 -18.63 5.14 -9.60
CA LEU A 137 -17.90 5.30 -8.34
C LEU A 137 -18.39 4.33 -7.26
N GLU A 138 -19.69 4.02 -7.23
CA GLU A 138 -20.26 3.10 -6.24
C GLU A 138 -19.83 1.66 -6.51
N THR A 139 -19.49 1.33 -7.76
CA THR A 139 -18.85 0.06 -8.11
C THR A 139 -17.37 0.02 -7.73
N MET A 140 -16.64 1.16 -7.81
CA MET A 140 -15.21 1.21 -7.49
C MET A 140 -14.93 1.01 -6.00
N LYS A 141 -15.70 1.66 -5.12
CA LYS A 141 -15.51 1.63 -3.66
C LYS A 141 -15.36 0.21 -3.08
N PRO A 142 -16.30 -0.73 -3.30
CA PRO A 142 -16.17 -2.09 -2.80
C PRO A 142 -15.01 -2.85 -3.46
N GLY A 143 -14.68 -2.54 -4.72
CA GLY A 143 -13.52 -3.12 -5.40
C GLY A 143 -12.19 -2.73 -4.74
N ILE A 144 -12.00 -1.44 -4.46
CA ILE A 144 -10.81 -0.94 -3.75
C ILE A 144 -10.76 -1.55 -2.35
N ALA A 145 -11.87 -1.58 -1.62
CA ALA A 145 -11.93 -2.19 -0.29
C ALA A 145 -11.50 -3.68 -0.32
N LEU A 146 -11.99 -4.47 -1.28
CA LEU A 146 -11.56 -5.87 -1.45
C LEU A 146 -10.07 -5.98 -1.77
N LEU A 147 -9.54 -5.13 -2.66
CA LEU A 147 -8.13 -5.19 -3.05
C LEU A 147 -7.19 -4.91 -1.87
N ILE A 148 -7.56 -3.98 -0.99
CA ILE A 148 -6.72 -3.55 0.15
C ILE A 148 -6.93 -4.44 1.38
N ASN A 149 -8.17 -4.76 1.72
CA ASN A 149 -8.47 -5.50 2.95
C ASN A 149 -8.16 -7.00 2.85
N GLU A 150 -8.07 -7.53 1.63
CA GLU A 150 -7.73 -8.95 1.38
C GLU A 150 -6.37 -9.07 0.68
N PRO A 151 -5.25 -8.72 1.35
CA PRO A 151 -3.92 -8.81 0.74
C PRO A 151 -3.52 -10.27 0.49
N SER A 152 -2.56 -10.51 -0.40
CA SER A 152 -1.98 -11.86 -0.54
C SER A 152 -1.18 -12.30 0.69
N GLY A 153 -0.76 -11.33 1.53
CA GLY A 153 0.21 -11.54 2.61
C GLY A 153 1.66 -11.48 2.12
N ASN A 154 1.88 -11.14 0.85
CA ASN A 154 3.21 -10.99 0.25
C ASN A 154 3.30 -9.68 -0.55
N PHE A 155 4.05 -8.73 0.00
CA PHE A 155 4.23 -7.40 -0.62
C PHE A 155 4.69 -7.48 -2.08
N ARG A 156 5.56 -8.44 -2.46
CA ARG A 156 6.04 -8.55 -3.84
C ARG A 156 4.94 -8.97 -4.82
N ILE A 157 3.93 -9.69 -4.34
CA ILE A 157 2.75 -10.07 -5.13
C ILE A 157 1.76 -8.89 -5.17
N ASP A 158 1.59 -8.17 -4.06
CA ASP A 158 0.60 -7.09 -3.96
C ASP A 158 1.05 -5.79 -4.66
N GLU A 159 2.35 -5.50 -4.70
CA GLU A 159 2.92 -4.24 -5.19
C GLU A 159 2.47 -3.88 -6.64
N PRO A 160 2.48 -4.80 -7.64
CA PRO A 160 1.98 -4.48 -8.98
C PRO A 160 0.51 -4.06 -9.01
N PHE A 161 -0.34 -4.63 -8.15
CA PHE A 161 -1.76 -4.29 -8.09
C PHE A 161 -1.97 -2.92 -7.45
N LEU A 162 -1.18 -2.58 -6.42
CA LEU A 162 -1.18 -1.24 -5.83
C LEU A 162 -0.72 -0.18 -6.84
N LYS A 163 0.37 -0.45 -7.59
CA LYS A 163 0.83 0.45 -8.66
C LYS A 163 -0.24 0.68 -9.72
N TYR A 164 -0.94 -0.38 -10.13
CA TYR A 164 -2.02 -0.24 -11.11
C TYR A 164 -3.23 0.50 -10.53
N LEU A 165 -3.58 0.29 -9.27
CA LEU A 165 -4.60 1.08 -8.57
C LEU A 165 -4.22 2.58 -8.56
N TYR A 166 -2.97 2.91 -8.22
CA TYR A 166 -2.49 4.29 -8.24
C TYR A 166 -2.61 4.93 -9.61
N TRP A 167 -2.19 4.21 -10.65
CA TRP A 167 -2.32 4.67 -12.03
C TRP A 167 -3.78 4.92 -12.43
N VAL A 168 -4.71 4.00 -12.10
CA VAL A 168 -6.15 4.17 -12.39
C VAL A 168 -6.69 5.44 -11.74
N MET A 169 -6.33 5.69 -10.48
CA MET A 169 -6.78 6.88 -9.78
C MET A 169 -6.13 8.15 -10.32
N ALA A 170 -4.83 8.11 -10.65
CA ALA A 170 -4.14 9.22 -11.28
C ALA A 170 -4.72 9.57 -12.65
N ASP A 171 -5.12 8.58 -13.45
CA ASP A 171 -5.75 8.80 -14.75
C ASP A 171 -7.15 9.42 -14.60
N LYS A 172 -7.98 8.88 -13.69
CA LYS A 172 -9.31 9.44 -13.39
C LYS A 172 -9.24 10.87 -12.85
N SER A 173 -8.21 11.20 -12.06
CA SER A 173 -8.00 12.56 -11.55
C SER A 173 -7.82 13.61 -12.66
N LYS A 174 -7.45 13.22 -13.89
CA LYS A 174 -7.29 14.16 -15.02
C LYS A 174 -8.62 14.76 -15.45
N LYS A 175 -9.73 14.04 -15.26
CA LYS A 175 -11.08 14.49 -15.66
C LYS A 175 -11.90 14.93 -14.44
N GLU A 176 -11.80 14.19 -13.34
CA GLU A 176 -12.67 14.38 -12.18
C GLU A 176 -11.86 14.31 -10.87
N PRO A 177 -10.95 15.26 -10.61
CA PRO A 177 -10.08 15.23 -9.43
C PRO A 177 -10.87 15.19 -8.11
N GLY A 178 -11.93 16.00 -7.97
CA GLY A 178 -12.72 16.05 -6.74
C GLY A 178 -13.47 14.74 -6.44
N LYS A 179 -14.05 14.12 -7.47
CA LYS A 179 -14.71 12.80 -7.33
C LYS A 179 -13.69 11.71 -7.00
N THR A 180 -12.53 11.75 -7.65
CA THR A 180 -11.44 10.81 -7.41
C THR A 180 -10.92 10.93 -5.97
N ALA A 181 -10.73 12.15 -5.48
CA ALA A 181 -10.33 12.44 -4.11
C ALA A 181 -11.36 11.91 -3.10
N ARG A 182 -12.65 12.06 -3.42
CA ARG A 182 -13.73 11.55 -2.58
C ARG A 182 -13.74 10.01 -2.49
N ILE A 183 -13.45 9.32 -3.59
CA ILE A 183 -13.30 7.85 -3.57
C ILE A 183 -12.12 7.43 -2.69
N MET A 184 -10.98 8.11 -2.81
CA MET A 184 -9.82 7.82 -1.96
C MET A 184 -10.16 7.99 -0.47
N LEU A 185 -10.93 9.03 -0.13
CA LEU A 185 -11.37 9.30 1.24
C LEU A 185 -12.39 8.26 1.75
N ASP A 186 -13.31 7.83 0.90
CA ASP A 186 -14.38 6.89 1.26
C ASP A 186 -13.93 5.41 1.23
N THR A 187 -12.63 5.13 1.01
CA THR A 187 -12.07 3.76 0.89
C THR A 187 -10.78 3.62 1.72
N PRO A 188 -10.28 2.39 2.00
CA PRO A 188 -9.01 2.19 2.69
C PRO A 188 -7.79 2.49 1.78
N PHE A 189 -7.83 3.57 1.01
CA PHE A 189 -6.85 3.84 -0.04
C PHE A 189 -5.46 4.14 0.54
N PRO A 190 -4.38 3.46 0.08
CA PRO A 190 -3.03 3.66 0.60
C PRO A 190 -2.39 4.95 0.06
N LEU A 191 -2.73 6.07 0.69
CA LEU A 191 -2.37 7.43 0.28
C LEU A 191 -0.85 7.66 0.16
N GLU A 192 -0.05 7.15 1.10
CA GLU A 192 1.42 7.32 1.07
C GLU A 192 2.05 6.76 -0.21
N GLY A 193 1.58 5.57 -0.63
CA GLY A 193 2.05 4.91 -1.83
C GLY A 193 1.64 5.67 -3.09
N PHE A 194 0.42 6.19 -3.13
CA PHE A 194 -0.06 7.03 -4.23
C PHE A 194 0.76 8.32 -4.38
N ILE A 195 1.05 9.02 -3.28
CA ILE A 195 1.87 10.25 -3.29
C ILE A 195 3.22 9.98 -3.97
N SER A 196 3.85 8.87 -3.58
CA SER A 196 5.18 8.51 -4.08
C SER A 196 5.16 8.01 -5.55
N ALA A 197 4.09 7.32 -5.94
CA ALA A 197 3.99 6.68 -7.26
C ALA A 197 3.46 7.63 -8.35
N GLU A 198 2.58 8.58 -7.98
CA GLU A 198 1.83 9.41 -8.92
C GLU A 198 1.89 10.91 -8.52
N PRO A 199 3.05 11.59 -8.65
CA PRO A 199 3.21 12.98 -8.20
C PRO A 199 2.24 13.97 -8.88
N GLU A 200 2.02 13.82 -10.19
CA GLU A 200 1.07 14.68 -10.91
C GLU A 200 -0.38 14.42 -10.50
N GLY A 201 -0.75 13.15 -10.27
CA GLY A 201 -2.07 12.78 -9.76
C GLY A 201 -2.29 13.38 -8.37
N THR A 202 -1.27 13.29 -7.52
CA THR A 202 -1.25 13.91 -6.20
C THR A 202 -1.47 15.41 -6.26
N ALA A 203 -0.73 16.12 -7.12
CA ALA A 203 -0.92 17.56 -7.29
C ALA A 203 -2.36 17.91 -7.70
N ARG A 204 -2.97 17.16 -8.63
CA ARG A 204 -4.37 17.37 -9.03
C ARG A 204 -5.36 17.13 -7.89
N ILE A 205 -5.20 16.02 -7.15
CA ILE A 205 -6.09 15.65 -6.05
C ILE A 205 -6.06 16.68 -4.93
N PHE A 206 -4.86 17.08 -4.51
CA PHE A 206 -4.70 17.97 -3.36
C PHE A 206 -4.98 19.45 -3.71
N ALA A 207 -4.90 19.85 -4.98
CA ALA A 207 -5.21 21.22 -5.39
C ALA A 207 -6.72 21.51 -5.51
N GLU A 208 -7.56 20.48 -5.66
CA GLU A 208 -8.98 20.64 -5.99
C GLU A 208 -9.82 21.17 -4.83
N ASN A 209 -9.67 20.56 -3.65
CA ASN A 209 -10.49 20.87 -2.49
C ASN A 209 -9.67 20.68 -1.22
N ILE A 210 -9.51 21.78 -0.47
CA ILE A 210 -8.70 21.79 0.74
C ILE A 210 -9.32 20.97 1.88
N ASP A 211 -10.64 20.99 2.04
CA ASP A 211 -11.33 20.21 3.08
C ASP A 211 -11.15 18.71 2.85
N ILE A 212 -11.26 18.26 1.59
CA ILE A 212 -11.00 16.86 1.22
C ILE A 212 -9.52 16.51 1.42
N SER A 213 -8.61 17.42 1.08
CA SER A 213 -7.17 17.24 1.27
C SER A 213 -6.80 17.04 2.74
N LEU A 214 -7.36 17.88 3.61
CA LEU A 214 -7.18 17.79 5.06
C LEU A 214 -7.77 16.48 5.59
N ALA A 215 -8.99 16.13 5.15
CA ALA A 215 -9.61 14.86 5.53
C ALA A 215 -8.76 13.66 5.11
N LEU A 216 -8.24 13.62 3.87
CA LEU A 216 -7.37 12.54 3.39
C LEU A 216 -6.12 12.36 4.26
N ILE A 217 -5.55 13.46 4.75
CA ILE A 217 -4.38 13.43 5.63
C ILE A 217 -4.77 12.97 7.03
N GLN A 218 -5.83 13.55 7.60
CA GLN A 218 -6.27 13.26 8.97
C GLN A 218 -6.82 11.83 9.13
N THR A 219 -7.45 11.28 8.09
CA THR A 219 -7.97 9.91 8.09
C THR A 219 -6.98 8.88 7.53
N SER A 220 -5.72 9.28 7.30
CA SER A 220 -4.67 8.35 6.88
C SER A 220 -4.39 7.30 7.96
N ASP A 221 -3.77 6.17 7.56
CA ASP A 221 -3.49 5.07 8.48
C ASP A 221 -2.60 5.55 9.64
N PRO A 222 -3.10 5.57 10.89
CA PRO A 222 -2.38 6.18 12.01
C PRO A 222 -1.12 5.40 12.42
N LEU A 223 -0.97 4.15 11.98
CA LEU A 223 0.17 3.30 12.32
C LEU A 223 1.22 3.31 11.20
N LEU A 224 0.79 3.08 9.96
CA LEU A 224 1.69 2.87 8.83
C LEU A 224 2.03 4.18 8.12
N ALA A 225 1.06 5.09 8.01
CA ALA A 225 1.18 6.32 7.26
C ALA A 225 0.46 7.49 7.96
N PRO A 226 0.85 7.84 9.20
CA PRO A 226 0.17 8.88 9.97
C PRO A 226 0.27 10.25 9.28
N ALA A 227 -0.63 11.16 9.63
CA ALA A 227 -0.72 12.50 9.03
C ALA A 227 0.63 13.23 8.87
N PRO A 228 1.52 13.30 9.90
CA PRO A 228 2.84 13.91 9.75
C PRO A 228 3.72 13.28 8.68
N ARG A 229 3.63 11.95 8.53
CA ARG A 229 4.36 11.20 7.51
C ARG A 229 3.80 11.45 6.11
N ILE A 230 2.48 11.57 5.97
CA ILE A 230 1.85 11.97 4.70
C ILE A 230 2.31 13.36 4.29
N ILE A 231 2.31 14.33 5.21
CA ILE A 231 2.80 15.69 4.96
C ILE A 231 4.26 15.64 4.52
N TYR A 232 5.11 14.88 5.21
CA TYR A 232 6.51 14.72 4.82
C TYR A 232 6.68 14.13 3.41
N LYS A 233 5.85 13.18 2.98
CA LYS A 233 5.85 12.71 1.59
C LYS A 233 5.41 13.79 0.61
N LEU A 234 4.39 14.57 0.98
CA LEU A 234 3.94 15.70 0.16
C LEU A 234 4.99 16.79 0.03
N ILE A 235 5.83 17.04 1.05
CA ILE A 235 6.93 18.01 0.96
C ILE A 235 7.82 17.69 -0.25
N LYS A 236 8.18 16.42 -0.44
CA LYS A 236 9.01 16.00 -1.57
C LYS A 236 8.33 16.23 -2.92
N GLU A 237 7.08 15.79 -3.05
CA GLU A 237 6.38 15.72 -4.35
C GLU A 237 5.70 17.05 -4.75
N ASN A 238 5.20 17.80 -3.77
CA ASN A 238 4.52 19.08 -3.95
C ASN A 238 4.72 19.99 -2.71
N PRO A 239 5.91 20.59 -2.55
CA PRO A 239 6.27 21.39 -1.39
C PRO A 239 5.32 22.58 -1.15
N GLY A 240 4.80 23.19 -2.22
CA GLY A 240 3.86 24.30 -2.08
C GLY A 240 2.50 23.92 -1.54
N GLN A 241 1.97 22.78 -1.99
CA GLN A 241 0.73 22.26 -1.43
C GLN A 241 0.92 21.77 0.01
N ALA A 242 2.06 21.14 0.32
CA ALA A 242 2.41 20.74 1.68
C ALA A 242 2.46 21.96 2.63
N ALA A 243 3.12 23.04 2.20
CA ALA A 243 3.19 24.29 2.97
C ALA A 243 1.78 24.86 3.20
N TYR A 244 0.96 24.95 2.15
CA TYR A 244 -0.41 25.45 2.26
C TYR A 244 -1.25 24.61 3.22
N ILE A 245 -1.21 23.27 3.11
CA ILE A 245 -1.93 22.36 4.02
C ILE A 245 -1.51 22.57 5.47
N LEU A 246 -0.20 22.69 5.74
CA LEU A 246 0.32 22.94 7.08
C LEU A 246 -0.24 24.24 7.67
N THR A 247 -0.45 25.28 6.85
CA THR A 247 -1.12 26.51 7.29
C THR A 247 -2.59 26.32 7.63
N GLN A 248 -3.29 25.40 6.96
CA GLN A 248 -4.71 25.15 7.19
C GLN A 248 -4.93 24.26 8.43
N LEU A 249 -4.02 23.31 8.67
CA LEU A 249 -3.98 22.56 9.93
C LEU A 249 -3.81 23.49 11.13
N TYR A 250 -3.03 24.56 10.99
CA TYR A 250 -2.88 25.57 12.03
C TYR A 250 -4.21 26.28 12.35
N GLU A 251 -5.02 26.60 11.33
CA GLU A 251 -6.36 27.18 11.54
C GLU A 251 -7.34 26.19 12.21
N GLN A 252 -7.02 24.88 12.20
CA GLN A 252 -7.78 23.83 12.89
C GLN A 252 -7.20 23.46 14.26
N ASP A 253 -6.21 24.20 14.77
CA ASP A 253 -5.53 23.95 16.05
C ASP A 253 -4.77 22.60 16.11
N GLU A 254 -4.34 22.09 14.96
CA GLU A 254 -3.62 20.81 14.83
C GLU A 254 -2.10 20.95 15.08
N ILE A 255 -1.74 21.57 16.21
CA ILE A 255 -0.35 21.97 16.52
C ILE A 255 0.62 20.79 16.64
N ASP A 256 0.17 19.67 17.21
CA ASP A 256 0.99 18.46 17.35
C ASP A 256 1.33 17.87 15.98
N THR A 257 0.34 17.78 15.08
CA THR A 257 0.54 17.31 13.69
C THR A 257 1.56 18.18 12.95
N ILE A 258 1.49 19.50 13.12
CA ILE A 258 2.46 20.44 12.53
C ILE A 258 3.87 20.19 13.09
N SER A 259 3.98 20.10 14.42
CA SER A 259 5.24 19.90 15.12
C SER A 259 5.93 18.59 14.70
N GLU A 260 5.17 17.50 14.60
CA GLU A 260 5.68 16.22 14.13
C GLU A 260 6.05 16.24 12.65
N SER A 261 5.27 16.93 11.81
CA SER A 261 5.55 17.06 10.37
C SER A 261 6.89 17.74 10.12
N LEU A 262 7.18 18.81 10.86
CA LEU A 262 8.46 19.53 10.78
C LEU A 262 9.62 18.65 11.26
N ALA A 263 9.38 17.84 12.30
CA ALA A 263 10.39 16.95 12.88
C ALA A 263 10.77 15.78 11.95
N HIS A 264 9.94 15.44 10.96
CA HIS A 264 10.30 14.42 9.95
C HIS A 264 11.51 14.80 9.09
N LEU A 265 11.84 16.09 9.00
CA LEU A 265 13.07 16.56 8.34
C LEU A 265 14.33 16.18 9.12
N ALA A 266 14.19 15.75 10.38
CA ALA A 266 15.29 15.24 11.15
C ALA A 266 15.92 14.02 10.46
N TYR A 267 17.25 13.98 10.46
CA TYR A 267 18.08 12.97 9.81
C TYR A 267 18.07 12.98 8.28
N ASP A 268 17.34 13.87 7.59
CA ASP A 268 17.34 13.88 6.11
C ASP A 268 18.76 13.99 5.55
N LYS A 269 19.59 14.84 6.18
CA LYS A 269 21.01 15.03 5.81
C LYS A 269 21.79 13.72 5.92
N ASP A 270 21.65 13.03 7.05
CA ASP A 270 22.38 11.79 7.32
C ASP A 270 21.87 10.62 6.49
N ARG A 271 20.55 10.53 6.31
CA ARG A 271 19.88 9.50 5.50
C ARG A 271 20.30 9.62 4.05
N LEU A 272 20.27 10.83 3.49
CA LEU A 272 20.68 11.08 2.11
C LEU A 272 22.17 10.79 1.90
N LYS A 273 23.02 11.16 2.86
CA LYS A 273 24.46 10.82 2.83
C LYS A 273 24.71 9.31 2.85
N ARG A 274 23.92 8.53 3.60
CA ARG A 274 24.05 7.07 3.70
C ARG A 274 23.45 6.33 2.51
N SER A 275 22.32 6.81 2.00
CA SER A 275 21.62 6.20 0.87
C SER A 275 21.01 7.30 -0.02
N PRO A 276 21.70 7.66 -1.12
CA PRO A 276 21.21 8.63 -2.09
C PRO A 276 19.94 8.20 -2.83
N GLN A 277 19.57 6.91 -2.75
CA GLN A 277 18.38 6.36 -3.41
C GLN A 277 17.09 6.57 -2.60
N LEU A 278 17.19 7.05 -1.36
CA LEU A 278 16.00 7.34 -0.57
C LEU A 278 15.19 8.47 -1.21
N PRO A 279 13.85 8.40 -1.16
CA PRO A 279 12.99 9.44 -1.69
C PRO A 279 12.97 10.65 -0.74
N ILE A 280 14.08 11.38 -0.69
CA ILE A 280 14.30 12.60 0.10
C ILE A 280 14.84 13.66 -0.87
N SER A 281 14.32 14.90 -0.82
CA SER A 281 14.86 16.02 -1.61
C SER A 281 15.10 17.22 -0.71
N MET A 282 16.36 17.66 -0.68
CA MET A 282 16.76 18.84 0.08
C MET A 282 16.22 20.11 -0.56
N GLU A 283 16.17 20.14 -1.89
CA GLU A 283 15.61 21.23 -2.68
C GLU A 283 14.11 21.42 -2.39
N SER A 284 13.35 20.33 -2.35
CA SER A 284 11.93 20.39 -1.95
C SER A 284 11.75 20.84 -0.50
N ASN A 285 12.66 20.44 0.41
CA ASN A 285 12.63 20.91 1.80
C ASN A 285 12.89 22.44 1.88
N VAL A 286 13.78 22.99 1.06
CA VAL A 286 13.97 24.46 0.94
C VAL A 286 12.69 25.11 0.44
N ASP A 287 12.13 24.64 -0.68
CA ASP A 287 10.93 25.25 -1.26
C ASP A 287 9.76 25.23 -0.26
N PHE A 288 9.60 24.13 0.48
CA PHE A 288 8.59 24.02 1.54
C PHE A 288 8.78 25.06 2.66
N LEU A 289 9.98 25.18 3.24
CA LEU A 289 10.24 26.14 4.32
C LEU A 289 10.15 27.60 3.83
N THR A 290 10.66 27.88 2.64
CA THR A 290 10.53 29.21 2.02
C THR A 290 9.08 29.58 1.79
N ARG A 291 8.23 28.64 1.35
CA ARG A 291 6.80 28.91 1.18
C ARG A 291 6.07 29.11 2.49
N LEU A 292 6.46 28.43 3.56
CA LEU A 292 5.92 28.72 4.90
C LEU A 292 6.27 30.15 5.33
N LEU A 293 7.51 30.60 5.07
CA LEU A 293 7.91 31.99 5.31
C LEU A 293 7.05 32.98 4.53
N ASP A 294 6.81 32.70 3.25
CA ASP A 294 6.03 33.59 2.39
C ASP A 294 4.54 33.62 2.77
N LEU A 295 3.98 32.50 3.22
CA LEU A 295 2.57 32.37 3.59
C LEU A 295 2.26 32.93 4.98
N LYS A 296 3.16 32.78 5.96
CA LYS A 296 2.88 33.07 7.38
C LYS A 296 3.90 33.97 8.07
N GLY A 297 5.06 34.23 7.47
CA GLY A 297 6.11 35.09 8.03
C GLY A 297 7.12 34.38 8.94
N GLU A 298 8.16 35.13 9.32
CA GLU A 298 9.29 34.63 10.12
C GLU A 298 8.89 34.22 11.53
N ASP A 299 8.18 35.12 12.24
CA ASP A 299 7.73 34.88 13.62
C ASP A 299 6.88 33.60 13.73
N TRP A 300 6.04 33.34 12.74
CA TRP A 300 5.22 32.14 12.73
C TRP A 300 6.07 30.89 12.56
N LEU A 301 6.99 30.87 11.59
CA LEU A 301 7.85 29.70 11.35
C LEU A 301 8.78 29.45 12.54
N GLU A 302 9.36 30.49 13.13
CA GLU A 302 10.19 30.39 14.34
C GLU A 302 9.40 29.79 15.50
N THR A 303 8.17 30.26 15.73
CA THR A 303 7.31 29.72 16.78
C THR A 303 7.01 28.24 16.56
N ARG A 304 6.61 27.85 15.34
CA ARG A 304 6.28 26.44 15.03
C ARG A 304 7.49 25.51 15.12
N LEU A 305 8.66 25.97 14.68
CA LEU A 305 9.91 25.21 14.83
C LEU A 305 10.30 25.10 16.31
N SER A 306 10.16 26.16 17.10
CA SER A 306 10.41 26.13 18.55
C SER A 306 9.49 25.12 19.26
N GLU A 307 8.21 25.07 18.90
CA GLU A 307 7.26 24.07 19.42
C GLU A 307 7.66 22.65 19.06
N SER A 308 8.04 22.40 17.79
CA SER A 308 8.57 21.11 17.35
C SER A 308 9.84 20.70 18.11
N VAL A 309 10.80 21.62 18.28
CA VAL A 309 12.03 21.39 19.05
C VAL A 309 11.70 21.05 20.49
N ASN A 310 10.80 21.79 21.14
CA ASN A 310 10.41 21.55 22.53
C ASN A 310 9.69 20.21 22.71
N LEU A 311 8.80 19.85 21.79
CA LEU A 311 8.13 18.54 21.78
C LEU A 311 9.18 17.42 21.77
N PHE A 312 10.13 17.46 20.83
CA PHE A 312 11.14 16.40 20.70
C PHE A 312 12.23 16.45 21.78
N ARG A 313 12.47 17.62 22.40
CA ARG A 313 13.28 17.75 23.62
C ARG A 313 12.67 16.95 24.76
N MET A 314 11.35 17.10 24.99
CA MET A 314 10.64 16.35 26.01
C MET A 314 10.60 14.84 25.70
N ARG A 315 10.33 14.45 24.45
CA ARG A 315 10.38 13.05 24.03
C ARG A 315 11.77 12.42 24.21
N SER A 316 12.83 13.18 23.97
CA SER A 316 14.21 12.73 24.19
C SER A 316 14.49 12.50 25.68
N ILE A 317 14.07 13.43 26.55
CA ILE A 317 14.16 13.30 28.01
C ILE A 317 13.39 12.06 28.51
N ASN A 318 12.22 11.79 27.92
CA ASN A 318 11.38 10.64 28.26
C ASN A 318 11.91 9.31 27.67
N GLY A 319 12.95 9.34 26.84
CA GLY A 319 13.50 8.15 26.17
C GLY A 319 12.64 7.61 25.02
N GLU A 320 11.70 8.41 24.50
CA GLU A 320 10.84 8.04 23.37
C GLU A 320 11.58 8.17 22.02
N VAL A 321 12.59 9.06 21.96
CA VAL A 321 13.47 9.25 20.80
C VAL A 321 14.94 9.26 21.22
N SER A 322 15.84 9.13 20.25
CA SER A 322 17.29 9.18 20.47
C SER A 322 17.72 10.46 21.21
N PRO A 323 18.70 10.40 22.14
CA PRO A 323 19.35 11.56 22.73
C PRO A 323 19.91 12.55 21.70
N ASP A 324 20.38 12.03 20.56
CA ASP A 324 20.98 12.83 19.50
C ASP A 324 19.95 13.41 18.51
N PHE A 325 18.64 13.19 18.72
CA PHE A 325 17.59 13.61 17.78
C PHE A 325 17.68 15.11 17.45
N LEU A 326 17.78 15.97 18.47
CA LEU A 326 17.82 17.42 18.27
C LEU A 326 19.08 17.87 17.52
N LEU A 327 20.21 17.17 17.71
CA LEU A 327 21.43 17.45 16.95
C LEU A 327 21.21 17.15 15.46
N HIS A 328 20.68 15.98 15.13
CA HIS A 328 20.40 15.58 13.75
C HIS A 328 19.30 16.44 13.10
N TYR A 329 18.33 16.89 13.90
CA TYR A 329 17.28 17.78 13.42
C TYR A 329 17.84 19.15 13.04
N ARG A 330 18.60 19.77 13.95
CA ARG A 330 19.28 21.06 13.69
C ARG A 330 20.19 20.96 12.48
N GLU A 331 21.06 19.96 12.44
CA GLU A 331 22.03 19.82 11.34
C GLU A 331 21.36 19.64 9.98
N SER A 332 20.20 18.98 9.93
CA SER A 332 19.43 18.82 8.69
C SER A 332 18.82 20.16 8.27
N LEU A 333 18.24 20.92 9.20
CA LEU A 333 17.70 22.26 8.93
C LEU A 333 18.78 23.27 8.53
N GLU A 334 19.94 23.27 9.19
CA GLU A 334 21.08 24.13 8.83
C GLU A 334 21.60 23.81 7.42
N PHE A 335 21.64 22.53 7.06
CA PHE A 335 21.99 22.11 5.71
C PHE A 335 20.97 22.60 4.69
N ILE A 336 19.67 22.46 4.97
CA ILE A 336 18.58 22.99 4.14
C ILE A 336 18.73 24.51 3.98
N ALA A 337 18.98 25.27 5.05
CA ALA A 337 19.21 26.70 4.95
C ALA A 337 20.44 27.05 4.09
N SER A 338 21.50 26.23 4.12
CA SER A 338 22.73 26.49 3.37
C SER A 338 22.61 26.35 1.84
N ILE A 339 21.59 25.62 1.35
CA ILE A 339 21.38 25.37 -0.08
C ILE A 339 20.39 26.34 -0.74
N GLY A 340 19.66 27.15 0.04
CA GLY A 340 18.72 28.15 -0.47
C GLY A 340 19.37 29.35 -1.16
N SER A 341 18.55 30.31 -1.63
CA SER A 341 19.08 31.56 -2.18
C SER A 341 19.76 32.41 -1.09
N SER A 342 20.74 33.24 -1.44
CA SER A 342 21.54 33.98 -0.44
C SER A 342 20.74 34.79 0.60
N ASN A 343 19.52 35.24 0.25
CA ASN A 343 18.63 35.93 1.17
C ASN A 343 17.80 34.95 2.02
N GLU A 344 17.22 33.92 1.38
CA GLU A 344 16.48 32.85 2.07
C GLU A 344 17.35 32.10 3.07
N SER A 345 18.58 31.75 2.68
CA SER A 345 19.56 31.09 3.54
C SER A 345 19.82 31.87 4.82
N ARG A 346 19.96 33.20 4.73
CA ARG A 346 20.22 34.03 5.91
C ARG A 346 19.02 34.05 6.85
N ARG A 347 17.80 34.21 6.30
CA ARG A 347 16.55 34.25 7.07
C ARG A 347 16.30 32.91 7.77
N LEU A 348 16.34 31.81 7.03
CA LEU A 348 16.17 30.45 7.55
C LEU A 348 17.22 30.13 8.62
N ALA A 349 18.50 30.45 8.40
CA ALA A 349 19.54 30.21 9.38
C ALA A 349 19.31 30.97 10.70
N GLN A 350 18.82 32.20 10.64
CA GLN A 350 18.48 32.98 11.84
C GLN A 350 17.32 32.35 12.61
N ILE A 351 16.25 31.99 11.92
CA ILE A 351 15.08 31.31 12.50
C ILE A 351 15.47 30.00 13.16
N ILE A 352 16.31 29.20 12.52
CA ILE A 352 16.79 27.92 13.07
C ILE A 352 17.60 28.17 14.35
N ARG A 353 18.50 29.15 14.38
CA ARG A 353 19.27 29.46 15.61
C ARG A 353 18.36 29.84 16.77
N HIS A 354 17.40 30.73 16.54
CA HIS A 354 16.46 31.14 17.58
C HIS A 354 15.59 29.97 18.05
N SER A 355 15.08 29.15 17.13
CA SER A 355 14.21 28.01 17.44
C SER A 355 14.90 26.94 18.31
N PHE A 356 16.22 26.83 18.21
CA PHE A 356 17.03 25.92 19.01
C PHE A 356 17.68 26.59 20.23
N GLU A 357 17.36 27.86 20.51
CA GLU A 357 17.94 28.66 21.61
C GLU A 357 19.48 28.74 21.53
N ILE A 358 20.02 28.90 20.31
CA ILE A 358 21.46 29.04 20.06
C ILE A 358 21.80 30.52 19.92
N GLU A 359 22.64 31.02 20.83
CA GLU A 359 23.17 32.40 20.82
C GLU A 359 24.01 32.73 19.57
#